data_AF-A0A0G4LFW0-F1
#
_entry.id   AF-A0A0G4LFW0-F1
#
_cell.length_a   1.000
_cell.length_b   1.000
_cell.length_c   1.000
_cell.angle_alpha   90.00
_cell.angle_beta   90.00
_cell.angle_gamma   90.00
#
_symmetry.space_group_name_H-M   'P 1'
#
loop_
_entity.id
_entity.type
_entity.pdbx_description
1 polymer ?
#
loop_
_entity_poly.entity_id
_entity_poly.type
_entity_poly.pdbx_seq_one_letter_code
_entity_poly.pdbx_strand_id
1 'polypeptide(L)'
;PVKRALRALQSPAYEKARKKNPLLPEITDRASLENTFKLLPMSMLALRVSKTDAHEGHDHKKPKRVKGLWTVKIEPQQEAKEEMYYVWFYEGSQVMRKVYAAIALLVIFLIVCYPLWPLKLRQGVYYLSWGFLCLLGLFFVMAIFRVILFCITYFVASPGLWLFPNLWEDVSFMDSFRP
;
A
#
# COMPACT_ATOMS: atom_id res chain seq x y z
N PRO A 1 1.96 12.11 -25.53
CA PRO A 1 1.76 11.92 -26.98
C PRO A 1 2.43 10.62 -27.47
N VAL A 2 1.80 9.92 -28.42
CA VAL A 2 2.26 8.62 -28.95
C VAL A 2 3.70 8.66 -29.42
N LYS A 3 4.15 9.74 -30.07
CA LYS A 3 5.55 9.93 -30.50
C LYS A 3 6.59 9.64 -29.39
N ARG A 4 6.29 10.00 -28.14
CA ARG A 4 7.19 9.72 -27.00
C ARG A 4 7.17 8.24 -26.61
N ALA A 5 6.01 7.59 -26.67
CA ALA A 5 5.88 6.16 -26.41
C ALA A 5 6.61 5.33 -27.48
N LEU A 6 6.49 5.71 -28.76
CA LEU A 6 7.23 5.08 -29.86
C LEU A 6 8.75 5.18 -29.66
N ARG A 7 9.26 6.36 -29.26
CA ARG A 7 10.67 6.53 -28.89
C ARG A 7 11.08 5.64 -27.71
N ALA A 8 10.20 5.47 -26.72
CA ALA A 8 10.47 4.59 -25.58
C ALA A 8 10.57 3.11 -25.99
N LEU A 9 9.76 2.66 -26.95
CA LEU A 9 9.85 1.31 -27.51
C LEU A 9 11.18 1.07 -28.26
N GLN A 10 11.76 2.10 -28.87
CA GLN A 10 13.09 2.01 -29.52
C GLN A 10 14.27 2.20 -28.55
N SER A 11 14.00 2.36 -27.26
CA SER A 11 15.07 2.61 -26.30
C SER A 11 15.87 1.33 -25.99
N PRO A 12 17.16 1.45 -25.63
CA PRO A 12 17.97 0.31 -25.16
C PRO A 12 17.34 -0.42 -23.96
N ALA A 13 16.50 0.27 -23.18
CA ALA A 13 15.78 -0.33 -22.07
C ALA A 13 14.77 -1.39 -22.55
N TYR A 14 14.08 -1.13 -23.67
CA TYR A 14 13.17 -2.10 -24.28
C TYR A 14 13.91 -3.30 -24.85
N GLU A 15 15.04 -3.08 -25.54
CA GLU A 15 15.89 -4.17 -26.02
C GLU A 15 16.38 -5.07 -24.88
N LYS A 16 16.83 -4.47 -23.77
CA LYS A 16 17.23 -5.20 -22.57
C LYS A 16 16.06 -5.97 -21.94
N ALA A 17 14.87 -5.38 -21.90
CA ALA A 17 13.67 -6.04 -21.41
C ALA A 17 13.27 -7.24 -22.28
N ARG A 18 13.35 -7.09 -23.61
CA ARG A 18 13.09 -8.17 -24.58
C ARG A 18 14.09 -9.31 -24.44
N LYS A 19 15.39 -9.02 -24.23
CA LYS A 19 16.40 -10.06 -23.97
C LYS A 19 16.06 -10.92 -22.75
N LYS A 20 15.38 -10.35 -21.74
CA LYS A 20 14.90 -11.07 -20.57
C LYS A 20 13.58 -11.80 -20.83
N ASN A 21 12.70 -11.20 -21.62
CA ASN A 21 11.35 -11.69 -21.91
C ASN A 21 11.14 -11.84 -23.42
N PRO A 22 11.36 -13.04 -23.99
CA PRO A 22 11.18 -13.31 -25.42
C PRO A 22 9.75 -13.08 -25.94
N LEU A 23 8.77 -12.96 -25.04
CA LEU A 23 7.37 -12.65 -25.36
C LEU A 23 7.17 -11.21 -25.86
N LEU A 24 8.12 -10.31 -25.63
CA LEU A 24 8.04 -8.94 -26.11
C LEU A 24 8.33 -8.87 -27.62
N PRO A 25 7.50 -8.16 -28.41
CA PRO A 25 7.69 -8.03 -29.86
C PRO A 25 9.05 -7.44 -30.23
N GLU A 26 9.63 -7.95 -31.32
CA GLU A 26 10.81 -7.38 -31.95
C GLU A 26 10.46 -6.10 -32.72
N ILE A 27 11.37 -5.14 -32.69
CA ILE A 27 11.23 -3.89 -33.43
C ILE A 27 12.41 -3.79 -34.40
N THR A 28 12.17 -4.12 -35.66
CA THR A 28 13.12 -3.95 -36.78
C THR A 28 12.80 -2.70 -37.56
N ASP A 29 11.53 -2.56 -37.94
CA ASP A 29 11.05 -1.56 -38.89
C ASP A 29 9.97 -0.66 -38.28
N ARG A 30 9.67 0.44 -38.98
CA ARG A 30 8.61 1.36 -38.55
C ARG A 30 7.25 0.68 -38.43
N ALA A 31 6.93 -0.24 -39.34
CA ALA A 31 5.69 -1.02 -39.29
C ALA A 31 5.62 -1.91 -38.04
N SER A 32 6.73 -2.56 -37.69
CA SER A 32 6.82 -3.42 -36.49
C SER A 32 6.60 -2.64 -35.20
N LEU A 33 7.12 -1.41 -35.14
CA LEU A 33 6.95 -0.49 -34.02
C LEU A 33 5.50 -0.05 -33.85
N GLU A 34 4.82 0.31 -34.93
CA GLU A 34 3.41 0.71 -34.88
C GLU A 34 2.49 -0.46 -34.53
N ASN A 35 2.77 -1.65 -35.07
CA ASN A 35 2.04 -2.86 -34.71
C ASN A 35 2.24 -3.22 -33.24
N THR A 36 3.46 -3.07 -32.72
CA THR A 36 3.76 -3.27 -31.29
C THR A 36 2.98 -2.29 -30.43
N PHE A 37 2.91 -1.02 -30.81
CA PHE A 37 2.13 -0.02 -30.09
C PHE A 37 0.62 -0.33 -30.11
N LYS A 38 0.09 -0.82 -31.24
CA LYS A 38 -1.33 -1.21 -31.37
C LYS A 38 -1.74 -2.37 -30.44
N LEU A 39 -0.79 -3.18 -29.96
CA LEU A 39 -1.08 -4.22 -28.96
C LEU A 39 -1.58 -3.62 -27.63
N LEU A 40 -1.17 -2.40 -27.28
CA LEU A 40 -1.57 -1.76 -26.02
C LEU A 40 -3.08 -1.52 -25.91
N PRO A 41 -3.75 -0.87 -26.89
CA PRO A 41 -5.20 -0.74 -26.86
C PRO A 41 -5.92 -2.08 -27.07
N MET A 42 -5.37 -3.01 -27.87
CA MET A 42 -5.97 -4.34 -28.05
C MET A 42 -5.98 -5.16 -26.76
N SER A 43 -4.97 -5.00 -25.91
CA SER A 43 -4.89 -5.67 -24.60
C SER A 43 -5.51 -4.87 -23.45
N MET A 44 -6.17 -3.74 -23.75
CA MET A 44 -6.75 -2.82 -22.78
C MET A 44 -5.72 -2.25 -21.77
N LEU A 45 -4.41 -2.38 -22.04
CA LEU A 45 -3.34 -1.86 -21.18
C LEU A 45 -3.16 -0.35 -21.34
N ALA A 46 -3.48 0.20 -22.51
CA ALA A 46 -3.56 1.64 -22.70
C ALA A 46 -4.61 2.01 -23.74
N LEU A 47 -5.50 2.94 -23.42
CA LEU A 47 -6.58 3.36 -24.30
C LEU A 47 -6.41 4.81 -24.75
N ARG A 48 -6.78 5.08 -26.00
CA ARG A 48 -6.79 6.42 -26.56
C ARG A 48 -7.79 7.27 -25.79
N VAL A 49 -7.33 8.48 -25.46
CA VAL A 49 -8.15 9.50 -24.84
C VAL A 49 -8.07 10.81 -25.61
N SER A 50 -9.17 11.54 -25.60
CA SER A 50 -9.25 12.95 -25.99
C SER A 50 -9.38 13.80 -24.73
N LYS A 51 -8.88 15.02 -24.78
CA LYS A 51 -9.14 15.99 -23.72
C LYS A 51 -10.56 16.50 -23.93
N THR A 52 -11.38 16.47 -22.89
CA THR A 52 -12.74 17.02 -22.97
C THR A 52 -12.66 18.54 -22.98
N ASP A 53 -13.23 19.18 -23.99
CA ASP A 53 -13.36 20.62 -24.01
C ASP A 53 -14.57 21.07 -23.19
N ALA A 54 -14.37 22.07 -22.33
CA ALA A 54 -15.41 22.57 -21.43
C ALA A 54 -16.54 23.33 -22.16
N HIS A 55 -16.44 23.47 -23.49
CA HIS A 55 -17.37 24.23 -24.34
C HIS A 55 -18.07 23.35 -25.40
N GLU A 56 -17.84 22.04 -25.42
CA GLU A 56 -18.38 21.12 -26.42
C GLU A 56 -19.81 20.62 -26.13
N GLY A 57 -20.52 21.24 -25.18
CA GLY A 57 -21.92 20.93 -24.87
C GLY A 57 -22.72 22.19 -24.58
N HIS A 58 -24.04 22.12 -24.78
CA HIS A 58 -25.01 23.20 -24.48
C HIS A 58 -25.13 23.53 -22.98
N ASP A 59 -24.27 22.97 -22.13
CA ASP A 59 -24.31 23.12 -20.69
C ASP A 59 -23.20 24.10 -20.24
N HIS A 60 -23.58 25.36 -20.01
CA HIS A 60 -22.65 26.46 -19.69
C HIS A 60 -22.06 26.39 -18.27
N LYS A 61 -22.22 25.29 -17.54
CA LYS A 61 -21.61 25.11 -16.22
C LYS A 61 -20.14 24.72 -16.39
N LYS A 62 -19.23 25.62 -15.99
CA LYS A 62 -17.79 25.32 -15.91
C LYS A 62 -17.57 24.08 -15.02
N PRO A 63 -17.12 22.94 -15.57
CA PRO A 63 -16.84 21.77 -14.75
C PRO A 63 -15.72 22.08 -13.75
N LYS A 64 -15.85 21.59 -12.52
CA LYS A 64 -14.88 21.79 -11.45
C LYS A 64 -13.57 21.09 -11.83
N ARG A 65 -12.64 21.84 -12.41
CA ARG A 65 -11.32 21.34 -12.81
C ARG A 65 -10.36 21.38 -11.63
N VAL A 66 -9.66 20.28 -11.37
CA VAL A 66 -8.51 20.26 -10.46
C VAL A 66 -7.31 20.86 -11.20
N LYS A 67 -6.69 21.90 -10.63
CA LYS A 67 -5.53 22.59 -11.23
C LYS A 67 -4.41 21.57 -11.48
N GLY A 68 -3.88 21.55 -12.70
CA GLY A 68 -2.80 20.62 -13.10
C GLY A 68 -3.26 19.29 -13.70
N LEU A 69 -4.53 18.89 -13.52
CA LEU A 69 -5.10 17.71 -14.17
C LEU A 69 -5.95 18.10 -15.39
N TRP A 70 -6.00 17.18 -16.35
CA TRP A 70 -6.87 17.27 -17.52
C TRP A 70 -7.99 16.26 -17.37
N THR A 71 -9.23 16.70 -17.57
CA THR A 71 -10.33 15.77 -17.77
C THR A 71 -10.21 15.20 -19.17
N VAL A 72 -10.20 13.87 -19.25
CA VAL A 72 -10.04 13.13 -20.49
C VAL A 72 -11.19 12.15 -20.66
N LYS A 73 -11.61 11.96 -21.90
CA LYS A 73 -12.64 11.00 -22.30
C LYS A 73 -11.97 9.90 -23.10
N ILE A 74 -12.38 8.66 -22.85
CA ILE A 74 -11.94 7.51 -23.65
C ILE A 74 -12.67 7.57 -24.99
N GLU A 75 -11.91 7.54 -26.08
CA GLU A 75 -12.48 7.53 -27.42
C GLU A 75 -12.77 6.09 -27.86
N PRO A 76 -13.95 5.77 -28.40
CA PRO A 76 -14.21 4.42 -28.94
C PRO A 76 -13.26 4.07 -30.09
N GLN A 77 -12.88 5.06 -30.91
CA GLN A 77 -12.02 4.87 -32.08
C GLN A 77 -10.54 4.87 -31.70
N GLN A 78 -9.96 3.67 -31.55
CA GLN A 78 -8.58 3.45 -31.12
C GLN A 78 -7.58 3.55 -32.30
N GLU A 79 -7.20 4.78 -32.67
CA GLU A 79 -6.21 5.05 -33.71
C GLU A 79 -4.81 5.34 -33.17
N ALA A 80 -3.80 4.67 -33.73
CA ALA A 80 -2.39 4.81 -33.36
C ALA A 80 -1.67 5.93 -34.14
N LYS A 81 -2.21 7.16 -34.15
CA LYS A 81 -1.53 8.33 -34.75
C LYS A 81 -0.58 9.00 -33.76
N GLU A 82 0.51 9.58 -34.25
CA GLU A 82 1.61 10.12 -33.41
C GLU A 82 1.19 11.21 -32.40
N GLU A 83 0.15 11.98 -32.75
CA GLU A 83 -0.33 13.13 -31.98
C GLU A 83 -1.38 12.77 -30.93
N MET A 84 -1.84 11.51 -30.91
CA MET A 84 -2.89 11.08 -30.00
C MET A 84 -2.37 10.93 -28.56
N TYR A 85 -3.31 10.93 -27.62
CA TYR A 85 -3.04 10.71 -26.20
C TYR A 85 -3.61 9.38 -25.76
N TYR A 86 -2.90 8.72 -24.86
CA TYR A 86 -3.27 7.42 -24.30
C TYR A 86 -3.11 7.46 -22.78
N VAL A 87 -3.99 6.74 -22.07
CA VAL A 87 -3.91 6.54 -20.62
C VAL A 87 -3.59 5.08 -20.35
N TRP A 88 -2.70 4.85 -19.39
CA TRP A 88 -2.31 3.51 -18.94
C TRP A 88 -3.35 2.93 -17.97
N PHE A 89 -3.76 1.70 -18.23
CA PHE A 89 -4.61 0.86 -17.38
C PHE A 89 -3.82 -0.37 -16.94
N TYR A 90 -2.66 -0.14 -16.31
CA TYR A 90 -1.82 -1.20 -15.79
C TYR A 90 -1.50 -0.95 -14.32
N GLU A 91 -2.01 -1.82 -13.45
CA GLU A 91 -1.85 -1.71 -11.99
C GLU A 91 -0.65 -2.51 -11.44
N GLY A 92 0.21 -3.08 -12.29
CA GLY A 92 1.33 -3.88 -11.84
C GLY A 92 0.93 -5.25 -11.27
N SER A 93 1.88 -5.91 -10.59
CA SER A 93 1.63 -7.20 -9.95
C SER A 93 0.83 -7.04 -8.66
N GLN A 94 -0.39 -7.56 -8.65
CA GLN A 94 -1.28 -7.59 -7.48
C GLN A 94 -1.15 -8.88 -6.65
N VAL A 95 -0.13 -9.69 -6.91
CA VAL A 95 0.03 -11.02 -6.29
C VAL A 95 0.17 -10.91 -4.78
N MET A 96 1.02 -10.02 -4.28
CA MET A 96 1.22 -9.86 -2.83
C MET A 96 -0.04 -9.38 -2.11
N ARG A 97 -0.81 -8.46 -2.72
CA ARG A 97 -2.11 -8.03 -2.17
C ARG A 97 -3.07 -9.21 -2.04
N LYS A 98 -3.14 -10.08 -3.06
CA LYS A 98 -3.96 -11.29 -3.03
C LYS A 98 -3.49 -12.29 -1.97
N VAL A 99 -2.18 -12.45 -1.80
CA VAL A 99 -1.59 -13.31 -0.76
C VAL A 99 -1.96 -12.79 0.64
N TYR A 100 -1.78 -11.49 0.90
CA TYR A 100 -2.17 -10.91 2.19
C TYR A 100 -3.67 -11.05 2.46
N ALA A 101 -4.52 -10.84 1.45
CA ALA A 101 -5.96 -11.04 1.57
C ALA A 101 -6.30 -12.50 1.92
N ALA A 102 -5.65 -13.48 1.28
CA ALA A 102 -5.85 -14.90 1.56
C ALA A 102 -5.40 -15.27 2.98
N ILE A 103 -4.24 -14.80 3.43
CA ILE A 103 -3.74 -15.03 4.79
C ILE A 103 -4.69 -14.43 5.81
N ALA A 104 -5.12 -13.18 5.61
CA ALA A 104 -6.06 -12.52 6.51
C ALA A 104 -7.37 -13.31 6.63
N LEU A 105 -7.89 -13.79 5.50
CA LEU A 105 -9.10 -14.62 5.46
C LEU A 105 -8.91 -15.94 6.24
N LEU A 106 -7.78 -16.62 6.05
CA LEU A 106 -7.47 -17.86 6.79
C LEU A 106 -7.35 -17.60 8.30
N VAL A 107 -6.69 -16.52 8.72
CA VAL A 107 -6.55 -16.16 10.14
C VAL A 107 -7.91 -15.87 10.76
N ILE A 108 -8.76 -15.08 10.10
CA ILE A 108 -10.12 -14.80 10.57
C ILE A 108 -10.92 -16.10 10.69
N PHE A 109 -10.85 -16.97 9.67
CA PHE A 109 -11.54 -18.25 9.69
C PHE A 109 -11.09 -19.13 10.86
N LEU A 110 -9.78 -19.24 11.11
CA LEU A 110 -9.24 -19.97 12.26
C LEU A 110 -9.79 -19.45 13.59
N ILE A 111 -9.82 -18.12 13.76
CA ILE A 111 -10.33 -17.48 14.99
C ILE A 111 -11.83 -17.72 15.15
N VAL A 112 -12.63 -17.53 14.10
CA VAL A 112 -14.09 -17.76 14.15
C VAL A 112 -14.41 -19.23 14.44
N CYS A 113 -13.60 -20.15 13.93
CA CYS A 113 -13.70 -21.58 14.23
C CYS A 113 -13.18 -21.97 15.62
N TYR A 114 -12.85 -21.03 16.51
CA TYR A 114 -12.45 -21.32 17.91
C TYR A 114 -13.35 -22.35 18.64
N PRO A 115 -14.69 -22.36 18.48
CA PRO A 115 -15.54 -23.38 19.08
C PRO A 115 -15.21 -24.82 18.64
N LEU A 116 -14.68 -24.98 17.42
CA LEU A 116 -14.30 -26.27 16.84
C LEU A 116 -12.88 -26.71 17.25
N TRP A 117 -12.11 -25.88 17.95
CA TRP A 117 -10.73 -26.21 18.30
C TRP A 117 -10.64 -27.38 19.30
N PRO A 118 -9.58 -28.22 19.21
CA PRO A 118 -9.34 -29.28 20.17
C PRO A 118 -9.17 -28.70 21.59
N LEU A 119 -9.63 -29.44 22.59
CA LEU A 119 -9.66 -28.99 23.99
C LEU A 119 -8.30 -28.51 24.50
N LYS A 120 -7.21 -29.17 24.08
CA LYS A 120 -5.84 -28.81 24.46
C LYS A 120 -5.44 -27.41 23.98
N LEU A 121 -5.80 -27.03 22.75
CA LEU A 121 -5.51 -25.69 22.23
C LEU A 121 -6.34 -24.62 22.94
N ARG A 122 -7.62 -24.91 23.23
CA ARG A 122 -8.47 -23.99 24.00
C ARG A 122 -7.92 -23.73 25.41
N GLN A 123 -7.45 -24.78 26.09
CA GLN A 123 -6.75 -24.65 27.38
C GLN A 123 -5.48 -23.81 27.26
N GLY A 124 -4.68 -24.03 26.20
CA GLY A 124 -3.50 -23.21 25.91
C GLY A 124 -3.84 -21.72 25.79
N VAL A 125 -4.85 -21.37 24.98
CA VAL A 125 -5.31 -19.97 24.83
C VAL A 125 -5.83 -19.40 26.17
N TYR A 126 -6.54 -20.20 26.95
CA TYR A 126 -7.03 -19.79 28.27
C TYR A 126 -5.88 -19.41 29.22
N TYR A 127 -4.87 -20.28 29.36
CA TYR A 127 -3.72 -19.99 30.22
C TYR A 127 -2.87 -18.84 29.68
N LEU A 128 -2.73 -18.73 28.36
CA LEU A 128 -2.02 -17.62 27.73
C LEU A 128 -2.74 -16.29 28.01
N SER A 129 -4.08 -16.26 27.93
CA SER A 129 -4.88 -15.09 28.26
C SER A 129 -4.72 -14.68 29.73
N TRP A 130 -4.77 -15.63 30.66
CA TRP A 130 -4.48 -15.38 32.07
C TRP A 130 -3.05 -14.90 32.31
N GLY A 131 -2.08 -15.42 31.56
CA GLY A 131 -0.70 -14.96 31.58
C GLY A 131 -0.58 -13.49 31.16
N PHE A 132 -1.21 -13.10 30.06
CA PHE A 132 -1.24 -11.71 29.62
C PHE A 132 -1.99 -10.79 30.61
N LEU A 133 -3.07 -11.25 31.22
CA LEU A 133 -3.78 -10.49 32.27
C LEU A 133 -2.91 -10.30 33.51
N CYS A 134 -2.16 -11.32 33.93
CA CYS A 134 -1.23 -11.22 35.04
C CYS A 134 -0.08 -10.25 34.72
N LEU A 135 0.50 -10.34 33.52
CA LEU A 135 1.54 -9.42 33.06
C LEU A 135 1.04 -7.97 32.99
N LEU A 136 -0.18 -7.77 32.50
CA LEU A 136 -0.82 -6.46 32.47
C LEU A 136 -1.09 -5.93 33.89
N GLY A 137 -1.56 -6.79 34.79
CA GLY A 137 -1.74 -6.46 36.21
C GLY A 137 -0.43 -6.02 36.87
N LEU A 138 0.65 -6.76 36.64
CA LEU A 138 1.99 -6.40 37.15
C LEU A 138 2.43 -5.02 36.63
N PHE A 139 2.20 -4.74 35.34
CA PHE A 139 2.51 -3.44 34.76
C PHE A 139 1.76 -2.29 35.46
N PHE A 140 0.47 -2.47 35.76
CA PHE A 140 -0.29 -1.48 36.55
C PHE A 140 0.22 -1.34 37.98
N VAL A 141 0.52 -2.46 38.66
CA VAL A 141 1.10 -2.41 40.01
C VAL A 141 2.41 -1.63 40.00
N MET A 142 3.27 -1.85 39.01
CA MET A 142 4.54 -1.13 38.87
C MET A 142 4.32 0.38 38.62
N ALA A 143 3.35 0.73 37.77
CA ALA A 143 2.99 2.13 37.51
C ALA A 143 2.46 2.84 38.77
N ILE A 144 1.62 2.17 39.56
CA ILE A 144 1.11 2.71 40.83
C ILE A 144 2.23 2.82 41.87
N PHE A 145 3.04 1.76 42.02
CA PHE A 145 4.18 1.73 42.94
C PHE A 145 5.14 2.90 42.69
N ARG A 146 5.45 3.18 41.42
CA ARG A 146 6.26 4.32 41.00
C ARG A 146 5.72 5.65 41.53
N VAL A 147 4.42 5.89 41.40
CA VAL A 147 3.78 7.14 41.86
C VAL A 147 3.82 7.24 43.39
N ILE A 148 3.48 6.17 44.09
CA ILE A 148 3.51 6.13 45.57
C ILE A 148 4.93 6.43 46.06
N LEU A 149 5.93 5.78 45.47
CA LEU A 149 7.33 5.95 45.84
C LEU A 149 7.80 7.38 45.60
N PHE A 150 7.42 7.99 44.47
CA PHE A 150 7.73 9.39 44.19
C PHE A 150 7.08 10.32 45.21
N CYS A 151 5.79 10.14 45.52
CA CYS A 151 5.11 10.95 46.53
C CYS A 151 5.82 10.88 47.90
N ILE A 152 6.14 9.67 48.38
CA ILE A 152 6.82 9.49 49.68
C ILE A 152 8.21 10.13 49.65
N THR A 153 9.02 9.81 48.64
CA THR A 153 10.41 10.30 48.56
C THR A 153 10.47 11.81 48.34
N TYR A 154 9.54 12.40 47.61
CA TYR A 154 9.47 13.86 47.43
C TYR A 154 9.32 14.59 48.77
N PHE A 155 8.53 14.06 49.71
CA PHE A 155 8.33 14.68 51.03
C PHE A 155 9.42 14.33 52.04
N VAL A 156 10.04 13.14 51.96
CA VAL A 156 11.03 12.67 52.94
C VAL A 156 12.48 13.01 52.53
N ALA A 157 12.79 13.00 51.23
CA ALA A 157 14.14 13.18 50.70
C ALA A 157 14.10 13.88 49.32
N SER A 158 14.23 15.21 49.31
CA SER A 158 14.39 16.00 48.07
C SER A 158 15.67 15.56 47.34
N PRO A 159 15.65 15.30 46.01
CA PRO A 159 14.68 15.73 44.98
C PRO A 159 13.54 14.75 44.62
N GLY A 160 13.32 13.67 45.39
CA GLY A 160 12.31 12.64 45.08
C GLY A 160 12.79 11.64 44.01
N LEU A 161 12.46 10.36 44.19
CA LEU A 161 12.89 9.27 43.30
C LEU A 161 11.78 8.92 42.30
N TRP A 162 12.11 9.00 41.01
CA TRP A 162 11.20 8.68 39.91
C TRP A 162 11.68 7.43 39.18
N LEU A 163 11.08 6.28 39.50
CA LEU A 163 11.51 4.99 38.97
C LEU A 163 11.07 4.82 37.49
N PHE A 164 12.01 4.43 36.62
CA PHE A 164 11.80 4.18 35.17
C PHE A 164 11.22 5.39 34.42
N PRO A 165 11.96 6.50 34.28
CA PRO A 165 11.48 7.71 33.62
C PRO A 165 10.89 7.44 32.24
N ASN A 166 11.57 6.62 31.44
CA ASN A 166 11.25 6.35 30.03
C ASN A 166 10.17 5.28 29.80
N LEU A 167 9.48 4.82 30.85
CA LEU A 167 8.48 3.75 30.74
C LEU A 167 7.36 4.04 29.73
N TRP A 168 7.02 5.33 29.57
CA TRP A 168 5.94 5.82 28.69
C TRP A 168 6.46 6.51 27.43
N GLU A 169 7.78 6.47 27.21
CA GLU A 169 8.38 7.06 26.02
C GLU A 169 8.40 6.05 24.88
N ASP A 170 8.41 6.56 23.64
CA ASP A 170 8.50 5.76 22.41
C ASP A 170 9.92 5.20 22.21
N VAL A 171 10.38 4.39 23.18
CA VAL A 171 11.69 3.75 23.20
C VAL A 171 11.55 2.23 23.20
N SER A 172 12.64 1.53 22.90
CA SER A 172 12.65 0.07 22.93
C SER A 172 12.34 -0.44 24.34
N PHE A 173 11.72 -1.63 24.45
CA PHE A 173 11.35 -2.21 25.75
C PHE A 173 12.47 -2.18 26.79
N MET A 174 13.71 -2.50 26.40
CA MET A 174 14.85 -2.49 27.32
C MET A 174 15.26 -1.07 27.76
N ASP A 175 15.06 -0.07 26.89
CA ASP A 175 15.36 1.33 27.18
C ASP A 175 14.31 1.97 28.09
N SER A 176 13.07 1.45 28.10
CA SER A 176 12.01 1.85 29.02
C SER A 176 12.35 1.60 30.50
N PHE A 177 13.24 0.64 30.80
CA PHE A 177 13.65 0.26 32.17
C PHE A 177 15.04 0.77 32.57
N ARG A 178 15.69 1.57 31.74
CA ARG A 178 16.94 2.24 32.13
C ARG A 178 16.63 3.51 32.94
N PRO A 179 17.41 3.82 33.99
CA PRO A 179 17.26 5.07 34.73
C PRO A 179 17.61 6.28 33.88
#